data_AF-A0A6H2A633-F1
#
_entry.id   AF-A0A6H2A633-F1
#
_cell.length_a   1.000
_cell.length_b   1.000
_cell.length_c   1.000
_cell.angle_alpha   90.00
_cell.angle_beta   90.00
_cell.angle_gamma   90.00
#
_symmetry.space_group_name_H-M   'P 1'
#
loop_
_entity.id
_entity.type
_entity.pdbx_description
1 polymer ?
#
loop_
_entity_poly.entity_id
_entity_poly.type
_entity_poly.pdbx_seq_one_letter_code
_entity_poly.pdbx_strand_id
1 'polypeptide(L)' 'MSPAKSKKQRRLMAIAKETPEKLYKRNRGVTKMSKKQLGDFARTKEKGLPNKKGKKK' A
#
# COMPACT_ATOMS: atom_id res chain seq x y z
N MET A 1 -8.46 10.78 -4.15
CA MET A 1 -8.03 9.49 -3.56
C MET A 1 -7.21 8.73 -4.59
N SER A 2 -6.03 8.21 -4.22
CA SER A 2 -5.23 7.37 -5.12
C SER A 2 -5.45 5.89 -4.75
N PRO A 3 -6.07 5.07 -5.62
CA PRO A 3 -6.27 3.65 -5.33
C PRO A 3 -4.94 2.88 -5.41
N ALA A 4 -4.83 1.80 -4.62
CA ALA A 4 -3.70 0.88 -4.71
C ALA A 4 -3.71 0.18 -6.08
N LYS A 5 -2.53 -0.02 -6.69
CA LYS A 5 -2.40 -0.66 -8.01
C LYS A 5 -2.16 -2.18 -7.92
N SER A 6 -1.98 -2.70 -6.71
CA SER A 6 -1.79 -4.14 -6.46
C SER A 6 -2.15 -4.51 -5.03
N LYS A 7 -2.41 -5.80 -4.80
CA LYS A 7 -2.66 -6.34 -3.44
C LYS A 7 -1.46 -6.11 -2.52
N LYS A 8 -0.23 -6.27 -3.02
CA LYS A 8 0.99 -5.98 -2.26
C LYS A 8 1.08 -4.51 -1.83
N GLN A 9 0.77 -3.58 -2.73
CA GLN A 9 0.75 -2.16 -2.38
C GLN A 9 -0.31 -1.85 -1.32
N ARG A 10 -1.53 -2.39 -1.47
CA ARG A 10 -2.59 -2.21 -0.46
C ARG A 10 -2.15 -2.69 0.92
N ARG A 11 -1.61 -3.91 1.02
CA ARG A 11 -1.13 -4.49 2.28
C ARG A 11 0.02 -3.68 2.88
N LEU A 12 0.96 -3.23 2.06
CA LEU A 12 2.05 -2.36 2.51
C LEU A 12 1.52 -1.08 3.16
N MET A 13 0.56 -0.41 2.52
CA MET A 13 0.00 0.84 3.04
C MET A 13 -0.83 0.61 4.31
N ALA A 14 -1.53 -0.53 4.40
CA ALA A 14 -2.22 -0.93 5.62
C ALA A 14 -1.24 -1.17 6.80
N ILE A 15 -0.15 -1.89 6.56
CA ILE A 15 0.90 -2.10 7.57
C ILE A 15 1.54 -0.76 7.96
N ALA A 16 1.79 0.12 7.01
CA ALA A 16 2.34 1.45 7.30
C ALA A 16 1.40 2.33 8.14
N LYS A 17 0.08 2.15 8.01
CA LYS A 17 -0.93 2.88 8.76
C LYS A 17 -1.08 2.38 10.20
N GLU A 18 -1.16 1.06 10.37
CA GLU A 18 -1.49 0.43 11.66
C GLU A 18 -0.24 0.00 12.45
N THR A 19 0.78 -0.53 11.77
CA THR A 19 1.98 -1.13 12.40
C THR A 19 3.27 -0.79 11.62
N PRO A 20 3.69 0.50 11.56
CA PRO A 20 4.83 0.94 10.76
C PRO A 20 6.18 0.32 11.19
N GLU A 21 6.28 -0.21 12.41
CA GLU A 21 7.48 -0.89 12.92
C GLU A 21 7.76 -2.23 12.21
N LYS A 22 6.70 -2.92 11.75
CA LYS A 22 6.80 -4.18 11.00
C LYS A 22 7.19 -3.96 9.53
N LEU A 23 7.40 -2.70 9.13
CA LEU A 23 7.73 -2.36 7.76
C LEU A 23 9.23 -2.60 7.49
N TYR A 24 9.55 -3.35 6.45
CA TYR A 24 10.94 -3.52 6.00
C TYR A 24 11.62 -2.17 5.75
N LYS A 25 12.92 -2.06 6.08
CA LYS A 25 13.72 -0.84 5.89
C LYS A 25 13.57 -0.25 4.47
N ARG A 26 13.61 -1.10 3.44
CA ARG A 26 13.45 -0.73 2.01
C ARG A 26 12.09 -0.12 1.65
N ASN A 27 11.07 -0.33 2.49
CA ASN A 27 9.72 0.17 2.26
C ASN A 27 9.37 1.39 3.12
N ARG A 28 10.25 1.80 4.07
CA ARG A 28 9.96 2.90 5.01
C ARG A 28 9.66 4.24 4.34
N GLY A 29 10.00 4.43 3.06
CA GLY A 29 9.58 5.61 2.31
C GLY A 29 8.07 5.89 2.37
N VAL A 30 7.23 4.86 2.52
CA VAL A 30 5.77 5.05 2.61
C VAL A 30 5.30 5.62 3.95
N THR A 31 6.11 5.56 5.01
CA THR A 31 5.75 6.17 6.31
C THR A 31 5.80 7.69 6.27
N LYS A 32 6.41 8.27 5.22
CA LYS A 32 6.38 9.71 4.95
C LYS A 32 5.01 10.18 4.42
N MET A 33 4.13 9.26 4.01
CA MET A 33 2.79 9.58 3.58
C MET A 33 1.88 9.84 4.78
N SER A 34 0.92 10.74 4.62
CA SER A 34 -0.06 11.00 5.68
C SER A 34 -0.92 9.76 5.98
N LYS A 35 -1.36 9.60 7.24
CA LYS A 35 -2.28 8.51 7.64
C LYS A 35 -3.54 8.46 6.77
N LYS A 36 -4.02 9.62 6.31
CA LYS A 36 -5.17 9.73 5.38
C LYS A 36 -4.85 9.09 4.03
N GLN A 37 -3.72 9.44 3.41
CA GLN A 37 -3.30 8.82 2.15
C GLN A 37 -3.09 7.31 2.30
N LEU A 38 -2.42 6.87 3.38
CA LEU A 38 -2.24 5.44 3.66
C LEU A 38 -3.58 4.71 3.81
N GLY A 39 -4.55 5.34 4.47
CA GLY A 39 -5.92 4.85 4.63
C GLY A 39 -6.66 4.73 3.30
N ASP A 40 -6.53 5.73 2.41
CA ASP A 40 -7.11 5.70 1.08
C ASP A 40 -6.59 4.51 0.26
N PHE A 41 -5.28 4.24 0.32
CA PHE A 41 -4.70 3.05 -0.34
C PHE A 41 -5.19 1.74 0.30
N ALA A 42 -5.23 1.66 1.63
CA ALA A 42 -5.66 0.46 2.36
C ALA A 42 -7.14 0.12 2.11
N ARG A 43 -7.99 1.14 1.88
CA ARG A 43 -9.42 1.00 1.57
C ARG A 43 -9.72 0.51 0.15
N THR A 44 -8.73 0.41 -0.73
CA THR A 44 -8.94 -0.09 -2.10
C THR A 44 -9.52 -1.51 -2.07
N LYS A 45 -10.60 -1.77 -2.82
CA LYS A 45 -11.21 -3.11 -2.89
C LYS A 45 -10.20 -4.13 -3.41
N GLU A 46 -10.09 -5.28 -2.73
CA GLU A 46 -9.12 -6.33 -3.07
C GLU A 46 -9.48 -7.09 -4.36
N LYS A 47 -10.78 -7.08 -4.72
CA LYS A 47 -11.34 -7.73 -5.91
C LYS A 47 -10.84 -7.01 -7.18
N GLY A 48 -10.25 -7.76 -8.11
CA GLY A 48 -9.72 -7.23 -9.38
C GLY A 48 -8.31 -6.64 -9.30
N LEU A 49 -7.70 -6.55 -8.11
CA LEU A 49 -6.31 -6.11 -7.98
C LEU A 49 -5.33 -7.23 -8.34
N PRO A 50 -4.32 -6.97 -9.19
CA PRO A 50 -3.25 -7.94 -9.42
C PRO A 50 -2.39 -8.07 -8.16
N ASN A 51 -1.78 -9.25 -7.95
CA ASN A 51 -0.96 -9.49 -6.76
C ASN A 51 0.27 -8.56 -6.72
N LYS A 52 0.90 -8.34 -7.87
CA LYS A 52 1.97 -7.36 -8.10
C LYS A 52 1.57 -6.52 -9.32
N LYS A 53 1.96 -5.25 -9.37
CA LYS A 53 1.82 -4.45 -10.58
C LYS A 53 2.59 -5.19 -11.68
N GLY A 54 1.88 -5.76 -12.65
CA GLY A 54 2.52 -6.40 -13.80
C GLY A 54 3.40 -5.37 -14.51
N LYS A 55 4.62 -5.74 -14.89
CA LYS A 55 5.32 -4.99 -15.92
C LYS A 55 4.48 -5.21 -17.19
N LYS A 56 3.77 -4.18 -17.67
CA LYS A 56 3.44 -4.17 -19.10
C LYS A 56 4.80 -4.15 -19.80
N LYS A 57 5.14 -5.25 -20.49
CA LYS A 57 6.18 -5.25 -21.52
C LYS A 57 5.72 -4.31 -22.62
#